data_AF-A0A955XZ15-F1
#
_entry.id   AF-A0A955XZ15-F1
#
_cell.length_a   1.000
_cell.length_b   1.000
_cell.length_c   1.000
_cell.angle_alpha   90.00
_cell.angle_beta   90.00
_cell.angle_gamma   90.00
#
_symmetry.space_group_name_H-M   'P 1'
#
loop_
_entity.id
_entity.type
_entity.pdbx_description
1 polymer ?
#
loop_
_entity_poly.entity_id
_entity_poly.type
_entity_poly.pdbx_seq_one_letter_code
_entity_poly.pdbx_strand_id
1 'polypeptide(L)'
;MIWKVASGVRADIAGYAARNLSGARKVAQLFPGGARKGDLPASTKSVVVRAVPGTRVVFAASSTDAWELASWRCVRVLEATSVPSEQKHGLPGVRIPDLDALDPFDAKRTDAEVQSGYPLVASLAEGVGWTYGGGGALAGRVTMVLVDREETDGLVLTPGEKVAMAILDTLPADAVPTALDAALAVLQHELSGADVDERLTRLEGRYRG
;
A
#
# COMPACT_ATOMS: atom_id res chain seq x y z
N MET A 1 16.95 0.84 -8.65
CA MET A 1 15.55 0.65 -8.23
C MET A 1 15.00 2.02 -7.84
N ILE A 2 13.84 2.38 -8.35
CA ILE A 2 13.15 3.65 -8.02
C ILE A 2 12.27 3.42 -6.80
N TRP A 3 12.23 4.42 -5.91
CA TRP A 3 11.43 4.37 -4.69
C TRP A 3 10.48 5.56 -4.65
N LYS A 4 9.21 5.30 -4.39
CA LYS A 4 8.18 6.31 -4.13
C LYS A 4 7.59 6.01 -2.77
N VAL A 5 7.83 6.87 -1.79
CA VAL A 5 7.43 6.63 -0.39
C VAL A 5 6.59 7.80 0.08
N ALA A 6 5.34 7.53 0.45
CA ALA A 6 4.47 8.53 1.02
C ALA A 6 4.98 8.98 2.41
N SER A 7 4.69 10.23 2.76
CA SER A 7 4.92 10.75 4.11
C SER A 7 4.09 9.99 5.15
N GLY A 8 4.57 9.94 6.39
CA GLY A 8 3.88 9.28 7.50
C GLY A 8 3.99 7.76 7.50
N VAL A 9 4.73 7.15 6.58
CA VAL A 9 4.94 5.70 6.53
C VAL A 9 6.21 5.29 7.27
N ARG A 10 6.06 4.33 8.20
CA ARG A 10 7.17 3.56 8.76
C ARG A 10 7.06 2.11 8.30
N ALA A 11 8.07 1.65 7.58
CA ALA A 11 8.17 0.25 7.16
C ALA A 11 9.63 -0.22 7.08
N ASP A 12 9.85 -1.51 7.27
CA ASP A 12 11.11 -2.19 6.97
C ASP A 12 10.83 -3.30 5.95
N ILE A 13 11.47 -3.21 4.79
CA ILE A 13 11.32 -4.19 3.71
C ILE A 13 12.64 -4.94 3.56
N ALA A 14 12.62 -6.23 3.87
CA ALA A 14 13.77 -7.11 3.67
C ALA A 14 13.60 -7.88 2.36
N GLY A 15 14.54 -7.71 1.43
CA GLY A 15 14.57 -8.39 0.14
C GLY A 15 15.65 -9.46 0.09
N TYR A 16 15.35 -10.54 -0.61
CA TYR A 16 16.18 -11.73 -0.73
C TYR A 16 16.41 -12.07 -2.20
N ALA A 17 17.65 -12.40 -2.57
CA ALA A 17 18.01 -12.72 -3.95
C ALA A 17 17.51 -14.09 -4.45
N ALA A 18 17.07 -14.96 -3.54
CA ALA A 18 16.47 -16.27 -3.84
C ALA A 18 15.04 -16.38 -3.27
N ARG A 19 14.34 -17.45 -3.64
CA ARG A 19 12.99 -17.78 -3.15
C ARG A 19 13.06 -18.28 -1.69
N ASN A 20 11.92 -18.37 -1.03
CA ASN A 20 11.74 -18.83 0.34
C ASN A 20 12.61 -18.06 1.35
N LEU A 21 12.75 -16.74 1.18
CA LEU A 21 13.49 -15.85 2.09
C LEU A 21 14.96 -16.25 2.27
N SER A 22 15.60 -16.70 1.19
CA SER A 22 16.98 -17.23 1.20
C SER A 22 17.96 -16.41 0.33
N GLY A 23 19.25 -16.70 0.47
CA GLY A 23 20.31 -16.03 -0.28
C GLY A 23 20.67 -14.64 0.25
N ALA A 24 21.31 -13.82 -0.59
CA ALA A 24 21.77 -12.49 -0.21
C ALA A 24 20.59 -11.61 0.24
N ARG A 25 20.68 -11.08 1.46
CA ARG A 25 19.66 -10.27 2.11
C ARG A 25 20.07 -8.81 2.16
N LYS A 26 19.16 -7.91 1.78
CA LYS A 26 19.29 -6.47 2.07
C LYS A 26 17.98 -5.94 2.63
N VAL A 27 18.07 -4.83 3.38
CA VAL A 27 16.93 -4.20 4.04
C VAL A 27 16.84 -2.74 3.62
N ALA A 28 15.65 -2.33 3.23
CA ALA A 28 15.27 -0.93 3.06
C ALA A 28 14.40 -0.51 4.25
N GLN A 29 14.88 0.47 5.01
CA GLN A 29 14.15 1.05 6.14
C GLN A 29 13.55 2.38 5.69
N LEU A 30 12.24 2.52 5.87
CA LEU A 30 11.46 3.71 5.51
C LEU A 30 11.06 4.44 6.78
N PHE A 31 11.30 5.74 6.84
CA PHE A 31 11.03 6.58 7.99
C PHE A 31 9.84 7.51 7.71
N PRO A 32 9.09 7.92 8.75
CA PRO A 32 7.90 8.74 8.59
C PRO A 32 8.09 10.05 7.80
N GLY A 33 9.30 10.62 7.77
CA GLY A 33 9.62 11.78 6.94
C GLY A 33 9.76 11.50 5.44
N GLY A 34 9.37 10.31 4.96
CA GLY A 34 9.55 9.87 3.56
C GLY A 34 10.98 9.46 3.22
N ALA A 35 11.92 9.57 4.17
CA ALA A 35 13.31 9.18 3.98
C ALA A 35 13.47 7.65 3.96
N ARG A 36 14.47 7.18 3.22
CA ARG A 36 14.83 5.76 3.11
C ARG A 36 16.31 5.55 3.45
N LYS A 37 16.61 4.47 4.17
CA LYS A 37 17.96 3.93 4.37
C LYS A 37 18.07 2.51 3.82
N GLY A 38 19.06 2.26 2.98
CA GLY A 38 19.27 0.95 2.34
C GLY A 38 18.43 0.74 1.08
N ASP A 39 18.53 -0.47 0.51
CA ASP A 39 17.84 -0.86 -0.71
C ASP A 39 17.59 -2.38 -0.72
N LEU A 40 16.80 -2.86 -1.68
CA LEU A 40 16.62 -4.28 -1.93
C LEU A 40 17.70 -4.82 -2.89
N PRO A 41 17.93 -6.14 -2.93
CA PRO A 41 18.73 -6.74 -3.99
C PRO A 41 18.15 -6.44 -5.38
N ALA A 42 19.01 -6.20 -6.39
CA ALA A 42 18.54 -6.00 -7.77
C ALA A 42 17.75 -7.23 -8.29
N SER A 43 18.17 -8.43 -7.87
CA SER A 43 17.53 -9.70 -8.18
C SER A 43 16.56 -10.16 -7.09
N THR A 44 15.78 -9.26 -6.49
CA THR A 44 14.85 -9.62 -5.40
C THR A 44 13.81 -10.62 -5.89
N LYS A 45 13.73 -11.80 -5.25
CA LYS A 45 12.76 -12.86 -5.58
C LYS A 45 11.77 -13.15 -4.46
N SER A 46 12.14 -12.86 -3.21
CA SER A 46 11.27 -13.02 -2.05
C SER A 46 11.48 -11.87 -1.08
N VAL A 47 10.46 -11.55 -0.29
CA VAL A 47 10.46 -10.36 0.56
C VAL A 47 9.75 -10.59 1.89
N VAL A 48 10.15 -9.80 2.89
CA VAL A 48 9.37 -9.60 4.12
C VAL A 48 9.06 -8.12 4.21
N VAL A 49 7.77 -7.77 4.27
CA VAL A 49 7.30 -6.41 4.49
C VAL A 49 6.88 -6.30 5.94
N ARG A 50 7.54 -5.44 6.73
CA ARG A 50 7.12 -5.11 8.09
C ARG A 50 6.68 -3.68 8.15
N ALA A 51 5.42 -3.43 8.50
CA ALA A 51 4.87 -2.08 8.53
C ALA A 51 3.69 -2.02 9.50
N VAL A 52 3.21 -0.82 9.78
CA VAL A 52 1.95 -0.67 10.51
C VAL A 52 0.78 -1.18 9.66
N PRO A 53 -0.27 -1.76 10.26
CA PRO A 53 -1.49 -2.07 9.53
C PRO A 53 -2.01 -0.86 8.75
N GLY A 54 -2.53 -1.10 7.54
CA GLY A 54 -2.89 -0.05 6.59
C GLY A 54 -1.72 0.45 5.73
N THR A 55 -0.55 -0.17 5.80
CA THR A 55 0.51 0.12 4.83
C THR A 55 0.32 -0.71 3.56
N ARG A 56 0.45 -0.07 2.41
CA ARG A 56 0.45 -0.69 1.09
C ARG A 56 1.85 -0.63 0.49
N VAL A 57 2.35 -1.76 0.00
CA VAL A 57 3.63 -1.86 -0.70
C VAL A 57 3.42 -2.46 -2.07
N VAL A 58 3.80 -1.72 -3.11
CA VAL A 58 3.73 -2.17 -4.50
C VAL A 58 5.13 -2.41 -5.04
N PHE A 59 5.33 -3.58 -5.63
CA PHE A 59 6.52 -3.97 -6.36
C PHE A 59 6.18 -4.01 -7.85
N ALA A 60 6.89 -3.23 -8.67
CA ALA A 60 6.61 -3.11 -10.10
C ALA A 60 7.84 -3.40 -10.98
N ALA A 61 7.59 -4.01 -12.13
CA ALA A 61 8.61 -4.34 -13.14
C ALA A 61 8.94 -3.19 -14.10
N SER A 62 8.21 -2.08 -14.02
CA SER A 62 8.49 -0.83 -14.73
C SER A 62 8.90 0.26 -13.75
N SER A 63 9.73 1.18 -14.21
CA SER A 63 10.18 2.36 -13.46
C SER A 63 9.44 3.64 -13.86
N THR A 64 8.52 3.57 -14.81
CA THR A 64 7.75 4.71 -15.32
C THR A 64 6.51 4.99 -14.47
N ASP A 65 5.85 6.13 -14.68
CA ASP A 65 4.57 6.43 -14.01
C ASP A 65 3.43 5.54 -14.51
N ALA A 66 3.53 5.00 -15.72
CA ALA A 66 2.58 4.02 -16.28
C ALA A 66 2.91 2.57 -15.86
N TRP A 67 3.41 2.38 -14.64
CA TRP A 67 3.88 1.08 -14.15
C TRP A 67 2.78 0.02 -14.04
N GLU A 68 1.52 0.45 -13.90
CA GLU A 68 0.35 -0.43 -13.86
C GLU A 68 0.16 -1.23 -15.16
N LEU A 69 0.73 -0.75 -16.28
CA LEU A 69 0.73 -1.45 -17.57
C LEU A 69 1.73 -2.61 -17.64
N ALA A 70 2.64 -2.73 -16.66
CA ALA A 70 3.61 -3.81 -16.55
C ALA A 70 3.23 -4.77 -15.42
N SER A 71 4.01 -5.84 -15.22
CA SER A 71 3.78 -6.74 -14.08
C SER A 71 4.03 -6.04 -12.75
N TRP A 72 3.11 -6.19 -11.81
CA TRP A 72 3.22 -5.61 -10.47
C TRP A 72 2.51 -6.46 -9.42
N ARG A 73 2.94 -6.33 -8.17
CA ARG A 73 2.31 -6.95 -7.00
C ARG A 73 2.16 -5.94 -5.88
N CYS A 74 0.97 -5.89 -5.31
CA CYS A 74 0.65 -5.08 -4.15
C CYS A 74 0.46 -5.98 -2.94
N VAL A 75 1.02 -5.55 -1.82
CA VAL A 75 0.96 -6.21 -0.52
C VAL A 75 0.40 -5.21 0.47
N ARG A 76 -0.71 -5.58 1.10
CA ARG A 76 -1.35 -4.81 2.16
C ARG A 76 -1.01 -5.46 3.50
N VAL A 77 -0.49 -4.66 4.42
CA VAL A 77 -0.30 -5.11 5.80
C VAL A 77 -1.61 -4.93 6.53
N LEU A 78 -2.30 -6.05 6.78
CA LEU A 78 -3.57 -6.11 7.51
C LEU A 78 -3.35 -6.81 8.84
N GLU A 79 -4.05 -6.38 9.90
CA GLU A 79 -3.89 -6.93 11.25
C GLU A 79 -4.08 -8.46 11.27
N ALA A 80 -5.19 -8.95 10.71
CA ALA A 80 -5.58 -10.35 10.72
C ALA A 80 -4.66 -11.30 9.91
N THR A 81 -3.82 -10.77 9.00
CA THR A 81 -2.97 -11.59 8.11
C THR A 81 -1.47 -11.33 8.32
N SER A 82 -1.14 -10.44 9.24
CA SER A 82 0.24 -10.10 9.56
C SER A 82 0.77 -10.96 10.71
N VAL A 83 2.00 -11.42 10.59
CA VAL A 83 2.68 -12.12 11.68
C VAL A 83 3.09 -11.05 12.71
N PRO A 84 2.66 -11.17 13.98
CA PRO A 84 3.04 -10.21 15.01
C PRO A 84 4.55 -10.24 15.23
N SER A 85 5.09 -9.10 15.69
CA SER A 85 6.51 -9.04 16.03
C SER A 85 6.81 -9.83 17.30
N GLU A 86 7.85 -10.66 17.26
CA GLU A 86 8.41 -11.33 18.44
C GLU A 86 8.98 -10.33 19.48
N GLN A 87 9.31 -9.11 19.04
CA GLN A 87 9.76 -8.03 19.91
C GLN A 87 8.62 -7.11 20.29
N LYS A 88 8.59 -6.66 21.56
CA LYS A 88 7.57 -5.77 22.15
C LYS A 88 7.32 -4.45 21.40
N HIS A 89 8.23 -4.03 20.52
CA HIS A 89 8.14 -2.79 19.73
C HIS A 89 8.36 -3.01 18.23
N GLY A 90 8.39 -4.25 17.74
CA GLY A 90 8.59 -4.49 16.31
C GLY A 90 7.28 -4.40 15.52
N LEU A 91 7.41 -4.09 14.24
CA LEU A 91 6.26 -3.99 13.33
C LEU A 91 5.80 -5.39 12.91
N PRO A 92 4.47 -5.61 12.78
CA PRO A 92 3.95 -6.84 12.22
C PRO A 92 4.38 -6.96 10.75
N GLY A 93 4.39 -8.19 10.22
CA GLY A 93 4.94 -8.41 8.89
C GLY A 93 4.25 -9.47 8.04
N VAL A 94 4.34 -9.27 6.74
CA VAL A 94 3.89 -10.19 5.70
C VAL A 94 5.12 -10.85 5.07
N ARG A 95 5.11 -12.18 5.02
CA ARG A 95 6.18 -12.99 4.43
C ARG A 95 5.77 -13.44 3.04
N ILE A 96 6.60 -13.14 2.05
CA ILE A 96 6.34 -13.48 0.65
C ILE A 96 7.47 -14.38 0.17
N PRO A 97 7.25 -15.71 0.16
CA PRO A 97 8.29 -16.67 -0.17
C PRO A 97 8.69 -16.61 -1.64
N ASP A 98 7.82 -16.14 -2.54
CA ASP A 98 8.12 -15.99 -3.96
C ASP A 98 7.22 -14.91 -4.57
N LEU A 99 7.83 -13.87 -5.16
CA LEU A 99 7.09 -12.79 -5.82
C LEU A 99 6.34 -13.26 -7.08
N ASP A 100 6.81 -14.33 -7.72
CA ASP A 100 6.14 -14.92 -8.89
C ASP A 100 5.01 -15.87 -8.50
N ALA A 101 5.06 -16.46 -7.29
CA ALA A 101 3.97 -17.30 -6.81
C ALA A 101 2.67 -16.52 -6.55
N LEU A 102 2.73 -15.19 -6.71
CA LEU A 102 1.59 -14.30 -6.66
C LEU A 102 0.88 -14.14 -8.02
N ASP A 103 1.31 -14.80 -9.11
CA ASP A 103 0.65 -14.81 -10.43
C ASP A 103 -0.47 -15.87 -10.51
N PRO A 104 -1.43 -15.78 -11.45
CA PRO A 104 -2.42 -16.82 -11.63
C PRO A 104 -1.70 -18.08 -12.12
N PHE A 105 -2.32 -19.19 -11.78
CA PHE A 105 -1.80 -20.53 -11.98
C PHE A 105 -1.36 -20.80 -13.43
N ASP A 106 -0.10 -21.20 -13.62
CA ASP A 106 0.32 -21.92 -14.84
C ASP A 106 -0.11 -23.39 -14.68
N ALA A 107 -0.71 -23.98 -15.71
CA ALA A 107 -1.35 -25.30 -15.74
C ALA A 107 -0.42 -26.50 -15.36
N LYS A 108 0.83 -26.22 -14.98
CA LYS A 108 1.88 -27.18 -14.64
C LYS A 108 2.08 -27.41 -13.14
N ARG A 109 1.42 -26.68 -12.23
CA ARG A 109 1.58 -26.85 -10.76
C ARG A 109 0.44 -27.65 -10.13
N THR A 110 0.44 -28.97 -10.24
CA THR A 110 -0.66 -29.85 -9.78
C THR A 110 -0.84 -30.03 -8.26
N ASP A 111 -0.21 -29.22 -7.41
CA ASP A 111 -0.29 -29.38 -5.95
C ASP A 111 -1.61 -28.83 -5.40
N ALA A 112 -2.44 -29.72 -4.81
CA ALA A 112 -3.77 -29.40 -4.30
C ALA A 112 -3.75 -28.38 -3.12
N GLU A 113 -2.64 -28.26 -2.40
CA GLU A 113 -2.46 -27.30 -1.30
C GLU A 113 -2.09 -25.87 -1.76
N VAL A 114 -1.77 -25.69 -3.04
CA VAL A 114 -1.33 -24.41 -3.65
C VAL A 114 -2.43 -23.81 -4.55
N GLN A 115 -3.69 -24.18 -4.30
CA GLN A 115 -4.84 -23.81 -5.15
C GLN A 115 -5.29 -22.34 -5.04
N SER A 116 -4.79 -21.56 -4.09
CA SER A 116 -5.15 -20.14 -3.94
C SER A 116 -4.08 -19.23 -4.51
N GLY A 117 -4.06 -19.11 -5.85
CA GLY A 117 -3.44 -17.95 -6.49
C GLY A 117 -4.09 -16.67 -5.97
N TYR A 118 -3.33 -15.57 -5.94
CA TYR A 118 -3.85 -14.31 -5.41
C TYR A 118 -4.64 -13.55 -6.48
N PRO A 119 -5.63 -12.73 -6.08
CA PRO A 119 -6.46 -11.99 -7.03
C PRO A 119 -5.61 -11.15 -7.98
N LEU A 120 -5.86 -11.29 -9.28
CA LEU A 120 -5.37 -10.34 -10.26
C LEU A 120 -6.39 -9.23 -10.45
N VAL A 121 -5.90 -8.00 -10.58
CA VAL A 121 -6.75 -6.81 -10.73
C VAL A 121 -6.16 -5.88 -11.78
N ALA A 122 -7.03 -5.14 -12.48
CA ALA A 122 -6.60 -4.19 -13.49
C ALA A 122 -6.05 -2.90 -12.86
N SER A 123 -6.53 -2.56 -11.67
CA SER A 123 -6.17 -1.34 -10.94
C SER A 123 -5.95 -1.59 -9.46
N LEU A 124 -5.22 -0.70 -8.78
CA LEU A 124 -5.05 -0.74 -7.33
C LEU A 124 -6.38 -0.62 -6.55
N ALA A 125 -7.41 0.00 -7.15
CA ALA A 125 -8.70 0.24 -6.51
C ALA A 125 -9.56 -1.03 -6.38
N GLU A 126 -9.39 -1.97 -7.30
CA GLU A 126 -10.10 -3.26 -7.32
C GLU A 126 -9.46 -4.30 -6.38
N GLY A 127 -8.28 -4.00 -5.85
CA GLY A 127 -7.49 -4.91 -5.04
C GLY A 127 -8.14 -5.30 -3.71
N VAL A 128 -8.46 -6.57 -3.55
CA VAL A 128 -9.05 -7.14 -2.33
C VAL A 128 -8.09 -8.10 -1.61
N GLY A 129 -8.27 -8.25 -0.29
CA GLY A 129 -7.42 -9.07 0.56
C GLY A 129 -6.07 -8.43 0.88
N TRP A 130 -5.12 -9.25 1.32
CA TRP A 130 -3.79 -8.79 1.77
C TRP A 130 -2.75 -8.74 0.64
N THR A 131 -3.01 -9.32 -0.53
CA THR A 131 -2.13 -9.19 -1.70
C THR A 131 -2.90 -9.40 -3.01
N TYR A 132 -2.53 -8.67 -4.05
CA TYR A 132 -3.12 -8.72 -5.40
C TYR A 132 -2.15 -8.12 -6.44
N GLY A 133 -2.44 -8.19 -7.74
CA GLY A 133 -1.62 -7.48 -8.73
C GLY A 133 -1.98 -7.64 -10.20
N GLY A 134 -1.18 -7.01 -11.06
CA GLY A 134 -1.24 -7.19 -12.52
C GLY A 134 -0.35 -8.35 -12.96
N GLY A 135 -0.85 -9.19 -13.88
CA GLY A 135 -0.19 -10.46 -14.23
C GLY A 135 1.26 -10.37 -14.73
N GLY A 136 1.93 -11.52 -14.74
CA GLY A 136 3.29 -11.72 -15.25
C GLY A 136 4.37 -11.81 -14.16
N ALA A 137 5.55 -12.26 -14.57
CA ALA A 137 6.69 -12.52 -13.69
C ALA A 137 7.34 -11.22 -13.18
N LEU A 138 7.59 -11.18 -11.87
CA LEU A 138 8.13 -10.04 -11.15
C LEU A 138 9.46 -10.37 -10.43
N ALA A 139 9.71 -11.63 -10.08
CA ALA A 139 10.89 -12.04 -9.35
C ALA A 139 12.17 -11.73 -10.15
N GLY A 140 13.09 -11.00 -9.53
CA GLY A 140 14.31 -10.51 -10.15
C GLY A 140 14.11 -9.38 -11.16
N ARG A 141 12.89 -8.86 -11.29
CA ARG A 141 12.52 -7.78 -12.22
C ARG A 141 11.97 -6.54 -11.53
N VAL A 142 11.96 -6.50 -10.19
CA VAL A 142 11.50 -5.32 -9.45
C VAL A 142 12.40 -4.13 -9.77
N THR A 143 11.85 -3.15 -10.47
CA THR A 143 12.55 -1.90 -10.81
C THR A 143 12.06 -0.74 -9.98
N MET A 144 10.81 -0.80 -9.49
CA MET A 144 10.21 0.22 -8.64
C MET A 144 9.53 -0.40 -7.42
N VAL A 145 9.64 0.31 -6.29
CA VAL A 145 8.86 0.05 -5.08
C VAL A 145 8.08 1.31 -4.71
N LEU A 146 6.76 1.18 -4.64
CA LEU A 146 5.90 2.23 -4.11
C LEU A 146 5.44 1.82 -2.72
N VAL A 147 5.49 2.74 -1.77
CA VAL A 147 4.99 2.52 -0.42
C VAL A 147 4.08 3.67 -0.06
N ASP A 148 2.86 3.32 0.30
CA ASP A 148 1.83 4.28 0.65
C ASP A 148 1.10 3.83 1.92
N ARG A 149 0.44 4.77 2.57
CA ARG A 149 -0.53 4.46 3.61
C ARG A 149 -1.88 4.36 2.93
N GLU A 150 -2.44 3.15 2.95
CA GLU A 150 -3.88 3.02 2.75
C GLU A 150 -4.53 3.84 3.86
N GLU A 151 -5.38 4.80 3.50
CA GLU A 151 -6.22 5.50 4.47
C GLU A 151 -7.14 4.46 5.13
N THR A 152 -6.62 3.80 6.18
CA THR A 152 -7.30 2.76 6.95
C THR A 152 -8.24 3.31 8.00
N ASP A 153 -8.62 4.58 7.91
CA ASP A 153 -9.74 5.09 8.69
C ASP A 153 -11.04 4.76 7.96
N GLY A 154 -11.33 3.45 7.89
CA GLY A 154 -12.66 2.82 7.80
C GLY A 154 -13.53 3.07 6.55
N LEU A 155 -13.31 4.15 5.81
CA LEU A 155 -14.28 4.67 4.86
C LEU A 155 -13.56 5.14 3.61
N VAL A 156 -13.76 4.38 2.53
CA VAL A 156 -13.41 4.79 1.16
C VAL A 156 -13.95 6.19 0.93
N LEU A 157 -13.07 7.14 0.61
CA LEU A 157 -13.49 8.50 0.33
C LEU A 157 -14.53 8.50 -0.81
N THR A 158 -15.68 9.14 -0.58
CA THR A 158 -16.66 9.38 -1.63
C THR A 158 -16.08 10.34 -2.66
N PRO A 159 -16.62 10.37 -3.88
CA PRO A 159 -16.25 11.39 -4.87
C PRO A 159 -16.33 12.81 -4.30
N GLY A 160 -17.36 13.12 -3.50
CA GLY A 160 -17.52 14.40 -2.82
C GLY A 160 -16.36 14.73 -1.88
N GLU A 161 -15.94 13.78 -1.03
CA GLU A 161 -14.80 14.01 -0.12
C GLU A 161 -13.50 14.22 -0.88
N LYS A 162 -13.25 13.46 -1.94
CA LYS A 162 -12.06 13.63 -2.78
C LYS A 162 -12.00 15.02 -3.41
N VAL A 163 -13.13 15.52 -3.91
CA VAL A 163 -13.22 16.86 -4.49
C VAL A 163 -13.02 17.93 -3.41
N ALA A 164 -13.68 17.79 -2.25
CA ALA A 164 -13.52 18.71 -1.13
C ALA A 164 -12.05 18.82 -0.69
N MET A 165 -11.38 17.69 -0.50
CA MET A 165 -9.97 17.65 -0.10
C MET A 165 -9.06 18.26 -1.17
N ALA A 166 -9.27 17.94 -2.44
CA ALA A 166 -8.49 18.52 -3.53
C ALA A 166 -8.62 20.05 -3.60
N ILE A 167 -9.82 20.59 -3.35
CA ILE A 167 -10.02 22.04 -3.28
C ILE A 167 -9.27 22.61 -2.08
N LEU A 168 -9.48 22.06 -0.88
CA LEU A 168 -8.87 22.54 0.36
C LEU A 168 -7.33 22.53 0.30
N ASP A 169 -6.73 21.49 -0.27
CA ASP A 169 -5.27 21.34 -0.43
C ASP A 169 -4.66 22.39 -1.39
N THR A 170 -5.48 23.03 -2.23
CA THR A 170 -5.02 24.07 -3.18
C THR A 170 -5.20 25.50 -2.68
N LEU A 171 -5.92 25.69 -1.58
CA LEU A 171 -6.22 27.01 -1.04
C LEU A 171 -5.07 27.56 -0.18
N PRO A 172 -4.90 28.89 -0.12
CA PRO A 172 -3.99 29.49 0.85
C PRO A 172 -4.53 29.25 2.27
N ALA A 173 -3.62 29.10 3.24
CA ALA A 173 -3.94 28.63 4.59
C ALA A 173 -4.98 29.48 5.33
N ASP A 174 -5.07 30.77 5.02
CA ASP A 174 -6.05 31.70 5.57
C ASP A 174 -7.47 31.50 5.01
N ALA A 175 -7.61 30.93 3.81
CA ALA A 175 -8.89 30.61 3.18
C ALA A 175 -9.42 29.21 3.54
N VAL A 176 -8.54 28.31 4.02
CA VAL A 176 -8.89 26.92 4.36
C VAL A 176 -10.03 26.82 5.39
N PRO A 177 -10.06 27.58 6.51
CA PRO A 177 -11.14 27.44 7.50
C PRO A 177 -12.53 27.71 6.94
N THR A 178 -12.68 28.78 6.15
CA THR A 178 -13.97 29.15 5.56
C THR A 178 -14.40 28.14 4.48
N ALA A 179 -13.46 27.68 3.66
CA ALA A 179 -13.74 26.67 2.64
C ALA A 179 -14.06 25.30 3.27
N LEU A 180 -13.44 24.97 4.39
CA LEU A 180 -13.70 23.74 5.14
C LEU A 180 -15.13 23.71 5.66
N ASP A 181 -15.62 24.80 6.26
CA ASP A 181 -17.00 24.87 6.75
C ASP A 181 -18.02 24.67 5.62
N ALA A 182 -17.76 25.26 4.44
CA ALA A 182 -18.59 25.06 3.26
C ALA A 182 -18.53 23.62 2.75
N ALA A 183 -17.33 23.01 2.71
CA ALA A 183 -17.15 21.63 2.29
C ALA A 183 -17.86 20.65 3.24
N LEU A 184 -17.75 20.86 4.56
CA LEU A 184 -18.43 20.05 5.56
C LEU A 184 -19.95 20.14 5.42
N ALA A 185 -20.49 21.34 5.17
CA ALA A 185 -21.93 21.52 4.95
C ALA A 185 -22.44 20.78 3.70
N VAL A 186 -21.68 20.82 2.60
CA VAL A 186 -22.01 20.08 1.36
C VAL A 186 -21.94 18.58 1.60
N LEU A 187 -20.88 18.10 2.25
CA LEU A 187 -20.71 16.69 2.55
C LEU A 187 -21.76 16.16 3.54
N GLN A 188 -22.16 16.95 4.54
CA GLN A 188 -23.25 16.58 5.44
C GLN A 188 -24.56 16.32 4.69
N HIS A 189 -24.81 17.04 3.59
CA HIS A 189 -26.00 16.86 2.75
C HIS A 189 -25.85 15.69 1.75
N GLU A 190 -24.66 15.47 1.20
CA GLU A 190 -24.43 14.36 0.25
C GLU A 190 -24.29 13.00 0.94
N LEU A 191 -23.72 12.97 2.13
CA LEU A 191 -23.44 11.74 2.86
C LEU A 191 -24.70 11.27 3.60
N SER A 192 -24.95 9.97 3.51
CA SER A 192 -26.02 9.30 4.23
C SER A 192 -25.49 8.02 4.86
N GLY A 193 -25.78 7.78 6.14
CA GLY A 193 -25.31 6.58 6.82
C GLY A 193 -25.04 6.79 8.30
N ALA A 194 -24.61 5.72 8.97
CA ALA A 194 -24.22 5.74 10.39
C ALA A 194 -22.82 6.34 10.63
N ASP A 195 -22.12 6.69 9.56
CA ASP A 195 -20.70 7.04 9.52
C ASP A 195 -20.44 8.52 9.13
N VAL A 196 -21.50 9.30 8.87
CA VAL A 196 -21.38 10.69 8.41
C VAL A 196 -20.62 11.55 9.41
N ASP A 197 -20.97 11.48 10.70
CA ASP A 197 -20.34 12.30 11.74
C ASP A 197 -18.85 11.96 11.91
N GLU A 198 -18.50 10.68 11.79
CA GLU A 198 -17.12 10.21 11.83
C GLU A 198 -16.32 10.76 10.64
N ARG A 199 -16.90 10.73 9.43
CA ARG A 199 -16.27 11.26 8.21
C ARG A 199 -16.02 12.75 8.28
N LEU A 200 -17.01 13.52 8.75
CA LEU A 200 -16.90 14.97 8.90
C LEU A 200 -15.89 15.35 9.98
N THR A 201 -15.93 14.68 11.14
CA THR A 201 -14.95 14.88 12.22
C THR A 201 -13.52 14.61 11.75
N ARG A 202 -13.33 13.56 10.94
CA ARG A 202 -12.02 13.22 10.35
C ARG A 202 -11.53 14.31 9.39
N LEU A 203 -12.40 14.78 8.50
CA LEU A 203 -12.05 15.85 7.56
C LEU A 203 -11.74 17.15 8.32
N GLU A 204 -12.54 17.49 9.32
CA GLU A 204 -12.32 18.66 10.17
C GLU A 204 -10.98 18.58 10.91
N GLY A 205 -10.69 17.45 11.55
CA GLY A 205 -9.44 17.23 12.29
C GLY A 205 -8.18 17.32 11.41
N ARG A 206 -8.29 16.98 10.12
CA ARG A 206 -7.18 17.09 9.16
C ARG A 206 -6.80 18.54 8.84
N TYR A 207 -7.76 19.46 8.79
CA TYR A 207 -7.55 20.83 8.32
C TYR A 207 -7.62 21.90 9.42
N ARG A 208 -8.13 21.55 10.62
CA ARG A 208 -8.12 22.43 11.80
C ARG A 208 -6.99 22.15 12.79
N GLY A 209 -6.30 21.01 12.66
CA GLY A 209 -5.14 20.63 13.50
C GLY A 209 -3.82 21.14 12.95
#